data_AF-A0A2X2BWT9-F1
#
_entry.id   AF-A0A2X2BWT9-F1
#
_cell.length_a   1.000
_cell.length_b   1.000
_cell.length_c   1.000
_cell.angle_alpha   90.00
_cell.angle_beta   90.00
_cell.angle_gamma   90.00
#
_symmetry.space_group_name_H-M   'P 1'
#
loop_
_entity.id
_entity.type
_entity.pdbx_description
1 polymer ?
#
loop_
_entity_poly.entity_id
_entity_poly.type
_entity_poly.pdbx_seq_one_letter_code
_entity_poly.pdbx_strand_id
1 'polypeptide(L)' 'MRFFDAIVALALVAEIHGTDKAVADAAKRFSKVLPRRHRQHMFDIMNSRSPLRHMKIFVMTLPEDVLELMAQTNGDGDK' A
#
# COMPACT_ATOMS: atom_id res chain seq x y z
N MET A 1 -2.01 -7.30 9.55
CA MET A 1 -1.99 -6.13 8.65
C MET A 1 -2.94 -6.42 7.50
N ARG A 2 -3.92 -5.55 7.25
CA ARG A 2 -4.79 -5.66 6.06
C ARG A 2 -4.04 -5.12 4.84
N PHE A 3 -4.51 -5.47 3.64
CA PHE A 3 -3.91 -4.98 2.40
C PHE A 3 -3.90 -3.45 2.32
N PHE A 4 -5.03 -2.82 2.65
CA PHE A 4 -5.15 -1.36 2.63
C PHE A 4 -4.24 -0.67 3.64
N ASP A 5 -4.09 -1.21 4.85
CA ASP A 5 -3.14 -0.67 5.84
C ASP A 5 -1.72 -0.61 5.25
N ALA A 6 -1.32 -1.63 4.47
CA ALA A 6 -0.01 -1.67 3.81
C ALA A 6 0.11 -0.64 2.67
N ILE A 7 -0.95 -0.43 1.89
CA ILE A 7 -0.99 0.59 0.83
C ILE A 7 -0.89 1.99 1.43
N VAL A 8 -1.69 2.31 2.45
CA VAL A 8 -1.65 3.61 3.13
C VAL A 8 -0.28 3.85 3.77
N ALA A 9 0.27 2.86 4.46
CA ALA A 9 1.60 2.97 5.05
C ALA A 9 2.70 3.16 3.98
N LEU A 10 2.61 2.48 2.82
CA LEU A 10 3.53 2.66 1.70
C LEU A 10 3.41 4.04 1.08
N ALA A 11 2.19 4.57 0.92
CA ALA A 11 1.95 5.91 0.42
C ALA A 11 2.58 6.95 1.36
N LEU A 12 2.41 6.76 2.66
CA LEU A 12 3.02 7.63 3.67
C LEU A 12 4.56 7.56 3.62
N VAL A 13 5.14 6.36 3.48
CA VAL A 13 6.59 6.20 3.29
C VAL A 13 7.08 6.92 2.03
N ALA A 14 6.33 6.80 0.92
CA ALA A 14 6.63 7.48 -0.33
C ALA A 14 6.62 9.01 -0.18
N GLU A 15 5.66 9.56 0.56
CA GLU A 15 5.56 11.01 0.81
C GLU A 15 6.62 11.52 1.79
N ILE A 16 6.87 10.81 2.90
CA ILE A 16 7.82 11.25 3.93
C ILE A 16 9.27 11.11 3.43
N HIS A 17 9.62 9.96 2.85
CA HIS A 17 11.02 9.67 2.51
C HIS A 17 11.38 10.04 1.07
N GLY A 18 10.41 10.08 0.14
CA GLY A 18 10.64 10.51 -1.23
C GLY A 18 11.71 9.74 -2.00
N THR A 19 12.00 8.47 -1.64
CA THR A 19 13.04 7.66 -2.30
C THR A 19 12.56 6.26 -2.65
N ASP A 20 13.04 5.75 -3.78
CA ASP A 20 12.77 4.38 -4.24
C ASP A 20 13.20 3.32 -3.22
N LYS A 21 14.36 3.52 -2.59
CA LYS A 21 14.91 2.60 -1.59
C LYS A 21 13.98 2.46 -0.38
N ALA A 22 13.49 3.57 0.17
CA ALA A 22 12.61 3.55 1.34
C ALA A 22 11.30 2.80 1.03
N VAL A 23 10.73 3.03 -0.15
CA VAL A 23 9.50 2.36 -0.60
C VAL A 23 9.75 0.86 -0.82
N ALA A 24 10.84 0.47 -1.46
CA ALA A 24 11.20 -0.94 -1.66
C ALA A 24 11.43 -1.69 -0.34
N ASP A 25 12.16 -1.07 0.60
CA ASP A 25 12.43 -1.66 1.91
C ASP A 25 11.14 -1.83 2.72
N ALA A 26 10.22 -0.84 2.67
CA ALA A 26 8.91 -0.93 3.29
C ALA A 26 8.05 -2.04 2.67
N ALA A 27 7.96 -2.10 1.33
CA ALA A 27 7.21 -3.14 0.62
C ALA A 27 7.74 -4.55 0.96
N LYS A 28 9.07 -4.71 1.05
CA LYS A 28 9.69 -5.96 1.49
C LYS A 28 9.33 -6.34 2.92
N ARG A 29 9.19 -5.37 3.84
CA ARG A 29 8.72 -5.63 5.22
C ARG A 29 7.25 -6.04 5.22
N PHE A 30 6.41 -5.35 4.44
CA PHE A 30 4.97 -5.61 4.38
C PHE A 30 4.63 -6.95 3.74
N SER A 31 5.40 -7.40 2.75
CA SER A 31 5.22 -8.72 2.13
C SER A 31 5.37 -9.88 3.12
N LYS A 32 6.13 -9.70 4.21
CA LYS A 32 6.30 -10.71 5.27
C LYS A 32 5.09 -10.82 6.19
N VAL A 33 4.39 -9.72 6.44
CA VAL A 33 3.27 -9.65 7.39
C VAL A 33 1.90 -9.76 6.72
N LEU A 34 1.82 -9.57 5.39
CA LEU A 34 0.59 -9.70 4.63
C LEU A 34 0.20 -11.18 4.39
N PRO A 35 -1.12 -11.48 4.31
CA PRO A 35 -1.61 -12.76 3.83
C PRO A 35 -1.07 -13.09 2.43
N ARG A 36 -0.78 -14.36 2.16
CA ARG A 36 -0.12 -14.82 0.93
C ARG A 36 -0.74 -14.24 -0.35
N ARG A 37 -2.07 -14.17 -0.42
CA ARG A 37 -2.83 -13.62 -1.55
C ARG A 37 -2.49 -12.18 -1.93
N HIS A 38 -1.99 -11.36 -0.99
CA HIS A 38 -1.69 -9.94 -1.22
C HIS A 38 -0.19 -9.65 -1.34
N ARG A 39 0.67 -10.66 -1.16
CA ARG A 39 2.14 -10.47 -1.19
C ARG A 39 2.63 -10.08 -2.58
N GLN A 40 1.96 -10.55 -3.63
CA GLN A 40 2.34 -10.26 -5.01
C GLN A 40 2.40 -8.76 -5.27
N HIS A 41 1.41 -8.00 -4.80
CA HIS A 41 1.42 -6.53 -4.93
C HIS A 41 2.67 -5.88 -4.33
N MET A 42 3.15 -6.37 -3.18
CA MET A 42 4.37 -5.84 -2.57
C MET A 42 5.60 -6.19 -3.40
N PHE A 43 5.62 -7.39 -3.99
CA PHE A 43 6.69 -7.81 -4.88
C PHE A 43 6.73 -6.99 -6.16
N ASP A 44 5.58 -6.68 -6.75
CA ASP A 44 5.49 -5.84 -7.94
C ASP A 44 6.00 -4.42 -7.68
N ILE A 45 5.67 -3.84 -6.52
CA ILE A 45 6.16 -2.52 -6.11
C ILE A 45 7.68 -2.54 -5.88
N MET A 46 8.18 -3.46 -5.05
CA MET A 46 9.60 -3.47 -4.64
C MET A 46 10.55 -3.82 -5.79
N ASN A 47 10.10 -4.64 -6.75
CA ASN A 47 10.89 -5.05 -7.91
C ASN A 47 10.70 -4.12 -9.12
N SER A 48 9.84 -3.11 -9.02
CA SER A 48 9.67 -2.15 -10.10
C SER A 48 10.92 -1.29 -10.30
N ARG A 49 11.11 -0.77 -11.51
CA ARG A 49 12.26 0.10 -11.85
C ARG A 49 12.29 1.39 -11.03
N SER A 50 11.14 1.87 -10.57
CA SER A 50 11.00 3.03 -9.68
C SER A 50 9.83 2.81 -8.72
N PRO A 51 10.08 2.15 -7.57
CA PRO A 51 9.08 1.88 -6.54
C PRO A 51 8.34 3.13 -6.05
N LEU A 52 9.03 4.26 -5.92
CA LEU A 52 8.43 5.54 -5.54
C LEU A 52 7.42 6.00 -6.58
N ARG A 53 7.82 6.03 -7.86
CA ARG A 53 6.92 6.43 -8.94
C ARG A 53 5.75 5.48 -9.08
N HIS A 54 5.99 4.17 -8.97
CA HIS A 54 4.95 3.16 -8.95
C HIS A 54 3.91 3.49 -7.89
N MET A 55 4.35 3.73 -6.65
CA MET A 55 3.43 4.01 -5.55
C MET A 55 2.64 5.32 -5.76
N LYS A 56 3.29 6.38 -6.24
CA LYS A 56 2.60 7.65 -6.53
C LYS A 56 1.51 7.48 -7.59
N ILE A 57 1.81 6.77 -8.67
CA ILE A 57 0.81 6.47 -9.70
C ILE A 57 -0.30 5.61 -9.12
N PHE A 58 0.06 4.55 -8.39
CA PHE A 58 -0.91 3.64 -7.79
C PHE A 58 -1.96 4.40 -6.97
N VAL A 59 -1.51 5.29 -6.07
CA VAL A 59 -2.41 6.12 -5.24
C VAL A 59 -3.23 7.09 -6.09
N MET A 60 -2.62 7.76 -7.07
CA MET A 60 -3.33 8.70 -7.96
C MET A 60 -4.40 8.04 -8.83
N THR A 61 -4.26 6.73 -9.09
CA THR A 61 -5.21 5.97 -9.91
C THR A 61 -6.23 5.19 -9.08
N LEU A 62 -6.23 5.34 -7.76
CA LEU A 62 -7.23 4.69 -6.91
C LEU A 62 -8.61 5.26 -7.20
N PRO A 63 -9.61 4.41 -7.52
CA PRO A 63 -10.99 4.84 -7.66
C PRO A 63 -11.55 5.36 -6.33
N GLU A 64 -12.36 6.42 -6.35
CA GLU A 64 -12.91 7.05 -5.14
C GLU A 64 -13.84 6.10 -4.37
N ASP A 65 -14.56 5.23 -5.08
CA ASP A 65 -15.41 4.18 -4.50
C ASP A 65 -14.61 3.17 -3.66
N VAL A 66 -13.33 2.95 -3.99
CA VAL A 66 -12.43 2.11 -3.18
C VAL A 66 -12.09 2.83 -1.86
N LEU A 67 -11.95 4.16 -1.87
CA LEU A 67 -11.74 4.95 -0.65
C LEU A 67 -13.01 4.97 0.23
N GLU A 68 -14.19 5.09 -0.38
CA GLU A 68 -15.47 5.01 0.34
C GLU A 68 -15.71 3.63 0.97
N LEU A 69 -15.40 2.56 0.24
CA LEU A 69 -15.46 1.19 0.76
C LEU A 69 -14.50 0.99 1.95
N MET A 70 -13.31 1.61 1.92
CA MET A 70 -12.38 1.60 3.05
C MET A 70 -12.95 2.31 4.29
N ALA A 71 -13.70 3.40 4.12
CA ALA A 71 -14.31 4.14 5.23
C ALA A 71 -15.45 3.33 5.90
N GLN A 72 -16.25 2.63 5.11
CA GLN A 72 -17.42 1.88 5.59
C GLN A 72 -17.04 0.64 6.43
N THR A 73 -15.91 -0.01 6.13
CA THR A 73 -15.43 -1.19 6.90
C THR A 73 -15.06 -0.91 8.37
N ASN A 74 -15.07 0.35 8.81
CA ASN A 74 -14.80 0.73 10.20
C ASN A 74 -16.08 1.09 11.00
N GLY A 75 -17.28 1.00 10.40
CA GLY A 75 -18.55 1.44 11.01
C GLY A 75 -19.46 0.35 11.60
N ASP A 76 -19.19 -0.94 11.37
CA ASP A 76 -20.15 -2.03 11.66
C ASP A 76 -19.78 -2.90 12.89
N GLY A 77 -18.92 -2.39 13.78
CA GLY A 77 -18.40 -3.13 14.93
C GLY A 77 -19.11 -2.88 16.27
N ASP A 78 -20.26 -2.18 16.30
CA ASP A 78 -21.01 -1.89 17.53
C ASP A 78 -22.50 -2.26 17.37
N LYS A 79 -22.80 -3.55 17.46
CA LYS A 79 -24.11 -4.11 17.84
C LYS A 79 -23.94 -5.48 18.48
#